data_AF-N4VFF9-F1
#
_entry.id   AF-N4VFF9-F1
#
_cell.length_a   1.000
_cell.length_b   1.000
_cell.length_c   1.000
_cell.angle_alpha   90.00
_cell.angle_beta   90.00
_cell.angle_gamma   90.00
#
_symmetry.space_group_name_H-M   'P 1'
#
loop_
_entity.id
_entity.type
_entity.pdbx_description
1 polymer ?
#
loop_
_entity_poly.entity_id
_entity_poly.type
_entity_poly.pdbx_seq_one_letter_code
_entity_poly.pdbx_strand_id
1 'polypeptide(L)'
;MDHSKDPPPAPSHPYYPAVVSLQHFTANETPVAVLIAAFGGIIAPSVLASVAVARKARPSLSNADQLAIAWFVLCGFLHCVFEAYFIFNHGTLAGLQTLFGQLWKEYALSDSRYLTSDPFVFTVELITVFVWGPLCWAIVMSIARGSQLRHPLTIVMCVGHLYGVALYYLTSMSEYYLNGVSHSRPEFLYFWVYYIGFNAPWVVVPGILLHKSVSHVKRGLESLERLQPANTVSKKVD
;
A
#
# COMPACT_ATOMS: atom_id res chain seq x y z
N MET A 1 34.84 -39.25 -22.42
CA MET A 1 34.93 -37.77 -22.47
C MET A 1 33.73 -37.24 -21.74
N ASP A 2 33.97 -36.74 -20.53
CA ASP A 2 32.97 -36.23 -19.60
C ASP A 2 32.61 -34.79 -20.02
N HIS A 3 31.40 -34.59 -20.56
CA HIS A 3 30.94 -33.32 -21.14
C HIS A 3 30.18 -32.42 -20.13
N SER A 4 30.18 -32.69 -18.82
CA SER A 4 29.40 -31.89 -17.87
C SER A 4 30.25 -30.97 -16.98
N LYS A 5 31.08 -30.10 -17.58
CA LYS A 5 31.88 -29.11 -16.84
C LYS A 5 31.65 -27.64 -17.23
N ASP A 6 30.62 -27.35 -18.02
CA ASP A 6 30.22 -25.96 -18.17
C ASP A 6 29.39 -25.55 -16.94
N PRO A 7 29.79 -24.52 -16.19
CA PRO A 7 28.95 -23.98 -15.13
C PRO A 7 27.61 -23.54 -15.73
N PRO A 8 26.50 -23.67 -14.98
CA PRO A 8 25.21 -23.20 -15.46
C PRO A 8 25.34 -21.73 -15.89
N PRO A 9 24.73 -21.35 -17.03
CA PRO A 9 24.83 -19.99 -17.54
C PRO A 9 24.40 -19.00 -16.45
N ALA A 10 25.11 -17.88 -16.35
CA ALA A 10 24.77 -16.83 -15.40
C ALA A 10 23.31 -16.39 -15.61
N PRO A 11 22.55 -16.16 -14.53
CA PRO A 11 21.16 -15.76 -14.66
C PRO A 11 21.05 -14.45 -15.45
N SER A 12 20.06 -14.37 -16.34
CA SER A 12 19.85 -13.22 -17.24
C SER A 12 19.40 -11.95 -16.51
N HIS A 13 18.94 -12.08 -15.26
CA HIS A 13 18.47 -11.00 -14.40
C HIS A 13 18.62 -11.36 -12.91
N PRO A 14 18.55 -10.39 -11.98
CA PRO A 14 18.74 -10.63 -10.55
C PRO A 14 17.48 -11.12 -9.79
N TYR A 15 16.33 -11.23 -10.44
CA TYR A 15 15.05 -11.59 -9.80
C TYR A 15 14.86 -13.10 -9.63
N TYR A 16 13.99 -13.47 -8.69
CA TYR A 16 13.66 -14.86 -8.36
C TYR A 16 12.23 -15.19 -8.74
N PRO A 17 11.91 -16.40 -9.23
CA PRO A 17 12.84 -17.49 -9.49
C PRO A 17 13.74 -17.19 -10.70
N ALA A 18 15.02 -17.54 -10.62
CA ALA A 18 16.03 -17.20 -11.65
C ALA A 18 15.76 -17.81 -13.04
N VAL A 19 14.85 -18.79 -13.11
CA VAL A 19 14.44 -19.46 -14.36
C VAL A 19 13.33 -18.73 -15.11
N VAL A 20 12.71 -17.72 -14.49
CA VAL A 20 11.64 -16.96 -15.15
C VAL A 20 12.23 -16.15 -16.31
N SER A 21 11.47 -16.02 -17.40
CA SER A 21 11.87 -15.17 -18.52
C SER A 21 11.28 -13.78 -18.32
N LEU A 22 12.13 -12.77 -18.15
CA LEU A 22 11.72 -11.36 -18.15
C LEU A 22 12.03 -10.75 -19.52
N GLN A 23 11.00 -10.69 -20.36
CA GLN A 23 11.12 -10.13 -21.70
C GLN A 23 11.53 -8.64 -21.61
N HIS A 24 12.48 -8.24 -22.46
CA HIS A 24 12.98 -6.87 -22.52
C HIS A 24 13.66 -6.34 -21.24
N PHE A 25 14.10 -7.23 -20.34
CA PHE A 25 14.78 -6.80 -19.12
C PHE A 25 16.00 -5.91 -19.41
N THR A 26 16.04 -4.76 -18.74
CA THR A 26 17.22 -3.90 -18.66
C THR A 26 17.48 -3.52 -17.21
N ALA A 27 18.74 -3.59 -16.78
CA ALA A 27 19.13 -3.16 -15.44
C ALA A 27 18.89 -1.65 -15.25
N ASN A 28 18.67 -1.21 -14.01
CA ASN A 28 18.56 0.21 -13.71
C ASN A 28 19.86 0.95 -14.07
N GLU A 29 19.74 2.04 -14.81
CA GLU A 29 20.87 2.91 -15.15
C GLU A 29 21.18 3.92 -14.03
N THR A 30 20.16 4.28 -13.24
CA THR A 30 20.25 5.29 -12.19
C THR A 30 20.52 4.63 -10.83
N PRO A 31 21.49 5.14 -10.04
CA PRO A 31 21.71 4.64 -8.69
C PRO A 31 20.46 4.74 -7.80
N VAL A 32 20.19 3.70 -7.01
CA VAL A 32 19.00 3.60 -6.14
C VAL A 32 18.86 4.80 -5.20
N ALA A 33 19.97 5.31 -4.65
CA ALA A 33 19.95 6.49 -3.78
C ALA A 33 19.40 7.74 -4.49
N VAL A 34 19.71 7.92 -5.78
CA VAL A 34 19.20 9.03 -6.60
C VAL A 34 17.71 8.85 -6.87
N LEU A 35 17.28 7.61 -7.16
CA LEU A 35 15.86 7.29 -7.36
C LEU A 35 15.03 7.59 -6.10
N ILE A 36 15.50 7.13 -4.93
CA ILE A 36 14.84 7.38 -3.64
C ILE A 36 14.81 8.87 -3.32
N ALA A 37 15.91 9.59 -3.54
CA ALA A 37 15.95 11.03 -3.30
C ALA A 37 14.98 11.80 -4.21
N ALA A 38 14.92 11.45 -5.50
CA ALA A 38 13.99 12.05 -6.45
C ALA A 38 12.53 11.76 -6.09
N PHE A 39 12.21 10.50 -5.74
CA PHE A 39 10.87 10.10 -5.31
C PHE A 39 10.45 10.79 -4.01
N GLY A 40 11.34 10.81 -3.02
CA GLY A 40 11.18 11.54 -1.76
C GLY A 40 10.92 13.03 -1.99
N GLY A 41 11.66 13.63 -2.93
CA GLY A 41 11.51 15.02 -3.35
C GLY A 41 10.18 15.34 -4.04
N ILE A 42 9.45 14.34 -4.54
CA ILE A 42 8.10 14.52 -5.09
C ILE A 42 7.06 14.35 -3.97
N ILE A 43 7.14 13.24 -3.23
CA ILE A 43 6.08 12.83 -2.32
C ILE A 43 6.05 13.66 -1.03
N ALA A 44 7.21 14.03 -0.47
CA ALA A 44 7.26 14.78 0.78
C ALA A 44 6.67 16.19 0.63
N PRO A 45 7.00 16.98 -0.41
CA PRO A 45 6.32 18.25 -0.65
C PRO A 45 4.82 18.10 -0.88
N SER A 46 4.36 17.08 -1.60
CA SER A 46 2.91 16.83 -1.78
C SER A 46 2.20 16.61 -0.45
N VAL A 47 2.76 15.75 0.41
CA VAL A 47 2.21 15.49 1.76
C VAL A 47 2.21 16.77 2.61
N LEU A 48 3.34 17.48 2.68
CA LEU A 48 3.47 18.70 3.48
C LEU A 48 2.53 19.80 3.01
N ALA A 49 2.40 19.99 1.69
CA ALA A 49 1.49 20.96 1.10
C ALA A 49 0.03 20.62 1.41
N SER A 50 -0.38 19.35 1.29
CA SER A 50 -1.74 18.94 1.62
C SER A 50 -2.08 19.15 3.10
N VAL A 51 -1.15 18.86 4.01
CA VAL A 51 -1.34 19.15 5.44
C VAL A 51 -1.43 20.66 5.69
N ALA A 52 -0.57 21.46 5.06
CA ALA A 52 -0.60 22.92 5.19
C ALA A 52 -1.92 23.52 4.68
N VAL A 53 -2.42 23.05 3.52
CA VAL A 53 -3.72 23.44 2.96
C VAL A 53 -4.85 23.04 3.90
N ALA A 54 -4.83 21.82 4.44
CA ALA A 54 -5.83 21.38 5.39
C ALA A 54 -5.83 22.24 6.66
N ARG A 55 -4.66 22.56 7.23
CA ARG A 55 -4.52 23.46 8.38
C ARG A 55 -5.08 24.85 8.11
N LYS A 56 -4.85 25.38 6.90
CA LYS A 56 -5.42 26.67 6.49
C LYS A 56 -6.94 26.60 6.37
N ALA A 57 -7.48 25.50 5.84
CA ALA A 57 -8.93 25.29 5.70
C ALA A 57 -9.64 25.02 7.04
N ARG A 58 -8.96 24.37 8.01
CA ARG A 58 -9.43 24.21 9.39
C ARG A 58 -8.30 24.45 10.39
N PRO A 59 -8.21 25.66 10.96
CA PRO A 59 -7.21 25.98 11.97
C PRO A 59 -7.29 25.12 13.25
N SER A 60 -8.46 24.53 13.56
CA SER A 60 -8.68 23.65 14.71
C SER A 60 -8.25 22.19 14.49
N LEU A 61 -7.55 21.87 13.39
CA LEU A 61 -7.04 20.52 13.12
C LEU A 61 -6.06 20.04 14.20
N SER A 62 -6.43 18.95 14.88
CA SER A 62 -5.56 18.32 15.87
C SER A 62 -4.30 17.73 15.23
N ASN A 63 -3.23 17.52 16.01
CA ASN A 63 -2.03 16.83 15.52
C ASN A 63 -2.34 15.43 15.01
N ALA A 64 -3.28 14.72 15.64
CA ALA A 64 -3.71 13.40 15.20
C ALA A 64 -4.38 13.44 13.82
N ASP A 65 -5.22 14.45 13.57
CA ASP A 65 -5.86 14.65 12.27
C ASP A 65 -4.84 15.04 11.20
N GLN A 66 -3.83 15.85 11.55
CA GLN A 66 -2.74 16.21 10.63
C GLN A 66 -1.92 14.99 10.23
N LEU A 67 -1.59 14.10 11.18
CA LEU A 67 -0.89 12.85 10.89
C LEU A 67 -1.75 11.89 10.06
N ALA A 68 -3.06 11.81 10.33
CA ALA A 68 -3.97 11.00 9.53
C ALA A 68 -4.09 11.53 8.08
N ILE A 69 -4.15 12.85 7.90
CA ILE A 69 -4.10 13.47 6.57
C ILE A 69 -2.77 13.14 5.89
N ALA A 70 -1.65 13.30 6.57
CA ALA A 70 -0.34 13.00 6.00
C ALA A 70 -0.25 11.54 5.51
N TRP A 71 -0.74 10.61 6.33
CA TRP A 71 -0.83 9.19 5.98
C TRP A 71 -1.71 8.94 4.76
N PHE A 72 -2.95 9.46 4.73
CA PHE A 72 -3.84 9.20 3.60
C PHE A 72 -3.45 9.95 2.33
N VAL A 73 -2.73 11.08 2.42
CA VAL A 73 -2.12 11.72 1.25
C VAL A 73 -0.97 10.88 0.71
N LEU A 74 -0.12 10.34 1.59
CA LEU A 74 0.94 9.40 1.20
C LEU A 74 0.35 8.18 0.49
N CYS A 75 -0.63 7.50 1.10
CA CYS A 75 -1.31 6.36 0.48
C CYS A 75 -2.01 6.75 -0.83
N GLY A 76 -2.75 7.86 -0.84
CA GLY A 76 -3.44 8.34 -2.05
C GLY A 76 -2.48 8.63 -3.20
N PHE A 77 -1.30 9.17 -2.91
CA PHE A 77 -0.25 9.35 -3.91
C PHE A 77 0.30 8.01 -4.40
N LEU A 78 0.66 7.10 -3.48
CA LEU A 78 1.19 5.78 -3.85
C LEU A 78 0.19 5.01 -4.71
N HIS A 79 -1.08 4.93 -4.30
CA HIS A 79 -2.13 4.25 -5.04
C HIS A 79 -2.41 4.92 -6.40
N CYS A 80 -2.69 6.22 -6.42
CA CYS A 80 -3.13 6.88 -7.65
C CYS A 80 -1.99 7.22 -8.64
N VAL A 81 -0.72 7.19 -8.20
CA VAL A 81 0.43 7.57 -9.04
C VAL A 81 1.40 6.41 -9.19
N PHE A 82 1.91 5.86 -8.09
CA PHE A 82 2.97 4.85 -8.15
C PHE A 82 2.44 3.47 -8.59
N GLU A 83 1.37 2.99 -7.97
CA GLU A 83 0.70 1.73 -8.33
C GLU A 83 -0.04 1.86 -9.67
N ALA A 84 -0.64 3.02 -9.94
CA ALA A 84 -1.20 3.32 -11.27
C ALA A 84 -0.13 3.21 -12.36
N TYR A 85 1.09 3.69 -12.11
CA TYR A 85 2.20 3.52 -13.04
C TYR A 85 2.46 2.04 -13.34
N PHE A 86 2.47 1.17 -12.32
CA PHE A 86 2.57 -0.26 -12.53
C PHE A 86 1.41 -0.80 -13.36
N ILE A 87 0.16 -0.51 -13.01
CA ILE A 87 -1.03 -0.99 -13.73
C ILE A 87 -1.00 -0.64 -15.22
N PHE A 88 -0.54 0.56 -15.59
CA PHE A 88 -0.49 0.95 -17.00
C PHE A 88 0.77 0.47 -17.75
N ASN A 89 1.80 -0.02 -17.05
CA ASN A 89 3.09 -0.37 -17.65
C ASN A 89 3.56 -1.80 -17.33
N HIS A 90 2.77 -2.62 -16.63
CA HIS A 90 3.17 -3.91 -16.10
C HIS A 90 3.80 -4.86 -17.15
N GLY A 91 3.27 -4.86 -18.38
CA GLY A 91 3.77 -5.72 -19.45
C GLY A 91 5.15 -5.35 -20.02
N THR A 92 5.63 -4.12 -19.81
CA THR A 92 6.95 -3.66 -20.28
C THR A 92 7.86 -3.19 -19.14
N LEU A 93 7.40 -3.30 -17.90
CA LEU A 93 8.03 -2.72 -16.71
C LEU A 93 9.51 -3.10 -16.55
N ALA A 94 9.86 -4.34 -16.87
CA ALA A 94 11.22 -4.87 -16.80
C ALA A 94 12.24 -4.11 -17.68
N GLY A 95 11.78 -3.41 -18.72
CA GLY A 95 12.62 -2.64 -19.63
C GLY A 95 12.64 -1.14 -19.39
N LEU A 96 11.80 -0.61 -18.50
CA LEU A 96 11.60 0.84 -18.36
C LEU A 96 12.73 1.52 -17.57
N GLN A 97 13.14 2.70 -18.04
CA GLN A 97 14.17 3.54 -17.41
C GLN A 97 13.62 4.84 -16.82
N THR A 98 12.30 5.00 -16.77
CA THR A 98 11.69 6.13 -16.03
C THR A 98 11.98 6.01 -14.53
N LEU A 99 11.83 7.12 -13.79
CA LEU A 99 11.97 7.12 -12.33
C LEU A 99 11.12 6.02 -11.68
N PHE A 100 9.82 5.94 -12.02
CA PHE A 100 8.92 4.95 -11.44
C PHE A 100 9.23 3.53 -11.93
N GLY A 101 9.58 3.33 -13.20
CA GLY A 101 9.94 2.01 -13.73
C GLY A 101 11.17 1.43 -13.04
N GLN A 102 12.19 2.26 -12.81
CA GLN A 102 13.39 1.85 -12.10
C GLN A 102 13.11 1.59 -10.60
N LEU A 103 12.26 2.38 -9.95
CA LEU A 103 11.83 2.12 -8.57
C LEU A 103 11.03 0.82 -8.43
N TRP A 104 10.13 0.52 -9.38
CA TRP A 104 9.41 -0.74 -9.41
C TRP A 104 10.35 -1.93 -9.63
N LYS A 105 11.33 -1.81 -10.53
CA LYS A 105 12.39 -2.81 -10.68
C LYS A 105 13.19 -3.02 -9.39
N GLU A 106 13.57 -1.94 -8.70
CA GLU A 106 14.26 -2.03 -7.42
C GLU A 106 13.41 -2.74 -6.36
N TYR A 107 12.12 -2.36 -6.25
CA TYR A 107 11.19 -3.00 -5.32
C TYR A 107 10.94 -4.46 -5.66
N ALA A 108 10.89 -4.82 -6.95
CA ALA A 108 10.70 -6.18 -7.43
C ALA A 108 11.85 -7.14 -7.08
N LEU A 109 13.00 -6.64 -6.61
CA LEU A 109 14.03 -7.50 -6.00
C LEU A 109 13.48 -8.19 -4.73
N SER A 110 12.52 -7.57 -4.06
CA SER A 110 11.82 -8.13 -2.91
C SER A 110 10.64 -9.01 -3.30
N ASP A 111 10.05 -8.80 -4.47
CA ASP A 111 8.93 -9.56 -5.00
C ASP A 111 8.83 -9.43 -6.52
N SER A 112 9.33 -10.42 -7.24
CA SER A 112 9.40 -10.40 -8.71
C SER A 112 8.04 -10.50 -9.39
N ARG A 113 6.97 -10.82 -8.65
CA ARG A 113 5.60 -10.92 -9.17
C ARG A 113 5.14 -9.64 -9.89
N TYR A 114 5.71 -8.49 -9.50
CA TYR A 114 5.51 -7.20 -10.18
C TYR A 114 6.13 -7.13 -11.59
N LEU A 115 7.17 -7.90 -11.90
CA LEU A 115 7.78 -7.95 -13.24
C LEU A 115 7.23 -9.07 -14.12
N THR A 116 6.58 -10.07 -13.52
CA THR A 116 5.95 -11.18 -14.23
C THR A 116 4.46 -10.99 -14.45
N SER A 117 3.89 -9.84 -14.02
CA SER A 117 2.45 -9.56 -14.09
C SER A 117 1.62 -10.65 -13.41
N ASP A 118 2.03 -11.06 -12.20
CA ASP A 118 1.28 -12.03 -11.41
C ASP A 118 -0.21 -11.60 -11.27
N PRO A 119 -1.17 -12.49 -11.56
CA PRO A 119 -2.59 -12.12 -11.53
C PRO A 119 -3.07 -11.61 -10.18
N PHE A 120 -2.55 -12.13 -9.07
CA PHE A 120 -2.96 -11.70 -7.75
C PHE A 120 -2.44 -10.27 -7.46
N VAL A 121 -1.14 -10.04 -7.61
CA VAL A 121 -0.55 -8.71 -7.39
C VAL A 121 -1.20 -7.69 -8.32
N PHE A 122 -1.31 -8.00 -9.62
CA PHE A 122 -1.98 -7.11 -10.58
C PHE A 122 -3.40 -6.76 -10.15
N THR A 123 -4.19 -7.74 -9.71
CA THR A 123 -5.59 -7.52 -9.31
C THR A 123 -5.70 -6.69 -8.03
N VAL A 124 -4.86 -6.95 -7.03
CA VAL A 124 -4.84 -6.16 -5.79
C VAL A 124 -4.48 -4.72 -6.09
N GLU A 125 -3.45 -4.49 -6.91
CA GLU A 125 -3.02 -3.15 -7.32
C GLU A 125 -4.07 -2.44 -8.19
N LEU A 126 -4.87 -3.19 -8.96
CA LEU A 126 -5.97 -2.60 -9.72
C LEU A 126 -7.04 -2.06 -8.77
N ILE A 127 -7.37 -2.81 -7.71
CA ILE A 127 -8.31 -2.37 -6.68
C ILE A 127 -7.72 -1.19 -5.89
N THR A 128 -6.44 -1.20 -5.56
CA THR A 128 -5.80 -0.08 -4.85
C THR A 128 -5.88 1.20 -5.66
N VAL A 129 -5.60 1.15 -6.96
CA VAL A 129 -5.68 2.31 -7.86
C VAL A 129 -7.09 2.87 -7.95
N PHE A 130 -8.09 2.01 -8.23
CA PHE A 130 -9.44 2.47 -8.58
C PHE A 130 -10.40 2.58 -7.40
N VAL A 131 -10.09 1.97 -6.25
CA VAL A 131 -10.96 1.99 -5.06
C VAL A 131 -10.24 2.64 -3.88
N TRP A 132 -9.06 2.15 -3.50
CA TRP A 132 -8.39 2.62 -2.28
C TRP A 132 -7.76 4.01 -2.45
N GLY A 133 -7.19 4.32 -3.61
CA GLY A 133 -6.67 5.64 -3.94
C GLY A 133 -7.74 6.74 -3.82
N PRO A 134 -8.88 6.65 -4.53
CA PRO A 134 -9.98 7.60 -4.39
C PRO A 134 -10.54 7.68 -2.97
N LEU A 135 -10.64 6.56 -2.25
CA LEU A 135 -11.10 6.55 -0.87
C LEU A 135 -10.11 7.26 0.08
N CYS A 136 -8.81 7.19 -0.15
CA CYS A 136 -7.81 7.97 0.60
C CYS A 136 -8.11 9.48 0.49
N TRP A 137 -8.33 9.98 -0.72
CA TRP A 137 -8.66 11.38 -0.95
C TRP A 137 -10.01 11.77 -0.34
N ALA A 138 -11.02 10.90 -0.40
CA ALA A 138 -12.29 11.11 0.27
C ALA A 138 -12.15 11.22 1.80
N ILE A 139 -11.28 10.42 2.41
CA ILE A 139 -10.95 10.51 3.83
C ILE A 139 -10.24 11.82 4.14
N VAL A 140 -9.21 12.20 3.37
CA VAL A 140 -8.50 13.49 3.53
C VAL A 140 -9.50 14.65 3.49
N MET A 141 -10.40 14.67 2.51
CA MET A 141 -11.42 15.71 2.39
C MET A 141 -12.43 15.67 3.55
N SER A 142 -12.81 14.49 4.03
CA SER A 142 -13.71 14.34 5.17
C SER A 142 -13.08 14.85 6.46
N ILE A 143 -11.81 14.52 6.70
CA ILE A 143 -11.03 15.06 7.82
C ILE A 143 -10.91 16.57 7.64
N ALA A 144 -10.47 17.08 6.48
CA ALA A 144 -10.29 18.50 6.19
C ALA A 144 -11.60 19.31 6.14
N ARG A 145 -12.78 18.67 6.10
CA ARG A 145 -14.12 19.28 6.25
C ARG A 145 -14.78 19.03 7.61
N GLY A 146 -14.15 18.25 8.50
CA GLY A 146 -14.68 17.99 9.85
C GLY A 146 -15.91 17.10 9.81
N SER A 147 -16.09 16.38 8.70
CA SER A 147 -17.20 15.46 8.49
C SER A 147 -17.02 14.21 9.34
N GLN A 148 -18.10 13.76 9.98
CA GLN A 148 -18.11 12.50 10.73
C GLN A 148 -17.98 11.27 9.82
N LEU A 149 -18.20 11.42 8.50
CA LEU A 149 -17.95 10.36 7.52
C LEU A 149 -16.49 9.90 7.51
N ARG A 150 -15.56 10.70 8.05
CA ARG A 150 -14.15 10.29 8.19
C ARG A 150 -13.99 8.95 8.89
N HIS A 151 -14.81 8.64 9.90
CA HIS A 151 -14.69 7.42 10.69
C HIS A 151 -15.14 6.15 9.93
N PRO A 152 -16.36 6.06 9.37
CA PRO A 152 -16.74 4.91 8.57
C PRO A 152 -15.85 4.72 7.34
N LEU A 153 -15.45 5.80 6.65
CA LEU A 153 -14.54 5.71 5.50
C LEU A 153 -13.15 5.19 5.93
N THR A 154 -12.62 5.67 7.05
CA THR A 154 -11.35 5.16 7.62
C THR A 154 -11.45 3.69 8.00
N ILE A 155 -12.58 3.24 8.58
CA ILE A 155 -12.79 1.83 8.92
C ILE A 155 -12.71 0.96 7.66
N VAL A 156 -13.47 1.30 6.61
CA VAL A 156 -13.46 0.57 5.33
C VAL A 156 -12.04 0.51 4.75
N MET A 157 -11.36 1.65 4.71
CA MET A 157 -9.98 1.74 4.21
C MET A 157 -9.02 0.86 5.00
N CYS A 158 -9.03 0.98 6.34
CA CYS A 158 -8.08 0.27 7.17
C CYS A 158 -8.29 -1.25 7.13
N VAL A 159 -9.54 -1.71 7.04
CA VAL A 159 -9.83 -3.14 6.81
C VAL A 159 -9.30 -3.57 5.44
N GLY A 160 -9.51 -2.75 4.40
CA GLY A 160 -8.98 -2.99 3.05
C GLY A 160 -7.45 -3.12 3.03
N HIS A 161 -6.72 -2.19 3.66
CA HIS A 161 -5.25 -2.26 3.77
C HIS A 161 -4.77 -3.49 4.53
N LEU A 162 -5.35 -3.78 5.71
CA LEU A 162 -4.98 -4.95 6.52
C LEU A 162 -5.24 -6.26 5.77
N TYR A 163 -6.37 -6.34 5.07
CA TYR A 163 -6.71 -7.52 4.29
C TYR A 163 -5.79 -7.67 3.07
N GLY A 164 -5.55 -6.58 2.34
CA GLY A 164 -4.67 -6.56 1.17
C GLY A 164 -3.24 -6.98 1.51
N VAL A 165 -2.63 -6.40 2.56
CA VAL A 165 -1.27 -6.77 2.98
C VAL A 165 -1.19 -8.18 3.52
N ALA A 166 -2.23 -8.66 4.22
CA ALA A 166 -2.29 -10.05 4.66
C ALA A 166 -2.31 -11.01 3.46
N LEU A 167 -3.16 -10.75 2.45
CA LEU A 167 -3.17 -11.56 1.23
C LEU A 167 -1.85 -11.46 0.47
N TYR A 168 -1.23 -10.28 0.41
CA TYR A 168 0.07 -10.07 -0.24
C TYR A 168 1.16 -10.96 0.35
N TYR A 169 1.25 -11.01 1.68
CA TYR A 169 2.15 -11.90 2.40
C TYR A 169 1.78 -13.37 2.24
N LEU A 170 0.52 -13.71 2.47
CA LEU A 170 0.08 -15.11 2.48
C LEU A 170 0.20 -15.77 1.12
N THR A 171 -0.03 -15.04 0.01
CA THR A 171 0.09 -15.61 -1.34
C THR A 171 1.53 -15.98 -1.68
N SER A 172 2.50 -15.09 -1.43
CA SER A 172 3.92 -15.40 -1.65
C SER A 172 4.40 -16.54 -0.75
N MET A 173 4.03 -16.49 0.54
CA MET A 173 4.37 -17.56 1.49
C MET A 173 3.75 -18.89 1.10
N SER A 174 2.49 -18.88 0.61
CA SER A 174 1.82 -20.10 0.17
C SER A 174 2.48 -20.69 -1.07
N GLU A 175 2.85 -19.87 -2.05
CA GLU A 175 3.61 -20.36 -3.23
C GLU A 175 4.96 -20.94 -2.83
N TYR A 176 5.65 -20.35 -1.86
CA TYR A 176 6.87 -20.91 -1.33
C TYR A 176 6.65 -22.27 -0.66
N TYR A 177 5.67 -22.39 0.23
CA TYR A 177 5.44 -23.65 0.96
C TYR A 177 4.80 -24.76 0.12
N LEU A 178 3.94 -24.41 -0.83
CA LEU A 178 3.21 -25.37 -1.66
C LEU A 178 4.02 -25.78 -2.89
N ASN A 179 4.74 -24.83 -3.51
CA ASN A 179 5.39 -25.03 -4.81
C ASN A 179 6.92 -24.86 -4.75
N GLY A 180 7.49 -24.48 -3.60
CA GLY A 180 8.93 -24.23 -3.47
C GLY A 180 9.42 -22.98 -4.20
N VAL A 181 8.51 -22.09 -4.61
CA VAL A 181 8.85 -20.90 -5.39
C VAL A 181 9.00 -19.69 -4.48
N SER A 182 10.21 -19.12 -4.44
CA SER A 182 10.44 -17.80 -3.85
C SER A 182 10.43 -16.74 -4.94
N HIS A 183 9.72 -15.65 -4.71
CA HIS A 183 9.74 -14.45 -5.56
C HIS A 183 10.69 -13.36 -5.05
N SER A 184 11.19 -13.54 -3.83
CA SER A 184 12.13 -12.64 -3.19
C SER A 184 13.55 -13.13 -3.36
N ARG A 185 14.47 -12.18 -3.52
CA ARG A 185 15.90 -12.44 -3.39
C ARG A 185 16.25 -12.90 -1.96
N PRO A 186 17.20 -13.84 -1.80
CA PRO A 186 17.49 -14.46 -0.51
C PRO A 186 18.23 -13.55 0.48
N GLU A 187 18.80 -12.43 0.01
CA GLU A 187 19.50 -11.49 0.88
C GLU A 187 18.54 -10.83 1.88
N PHE A 188 19.02 -10.64 3.13
CA PHE A 188 18.23 -10.08 4.24
C PHE A 188 17.53 -8.76 3.86
N LEU A 189 18.23 -7.91 3.09
CA LEU A 189 17.71 -6.62 2.63
C LEU A 189 16.37 -6.77 1.89
N TYR A 190 16.28 -7.71 0.95
CA TYR A 190 15.12 -7.77 0.06
C TYR A 190 13.92 -8.43 0.73
N PHE A 191 14.11 -9.51 1.49
CA PHE A 191 12.99 -10.13 2.18
C PHE A 191 12.58 -9.35 3.45
N TRP A 192 13.52 -9.01 4.33
CA TRP A 192 13.14 -8.43 5.63
C TRP A 192 12.93 -6.93 5.59
N VAL A 193 13.77 -6.19 4.86
CA VAL A 193 13.66 -4.72 4.82
C VAL A 193 12.64 -4.29 3.77
N TYR A 194 12.70 -4.81 2.55
CA TYR A 194 11.77 -4.40 1.49
C TYR A 194 10.44 -5.13 1.62
N TYR A 195 10.42 -6.47 1.50
CA TYR A 195 9.16 -7.22 1.45
C TYR A 195 8.37 -7.10 2.76
N ILE A 196 8.97 -7.41 3.92
CA ILE A 196 8.30 -7.22 5.21
C ILE A 196 8.30 -5.74 5.62
N GLY A 197 9.47 -5.11 5.69
CA GLY A 197 9.63 -3.79 6.30
C GLY A 197 8.90 -2.65 5.57
N PHE A 198 8.93 -2.57 4.24
CA PHE A 198 8.22 -1.50 3.51
C PHE A 198 6.71 -1.70 3.51
N ASN A 199 6.20 -2.92 3.67
CA ASN A 199 4.76 -3.18 3.76
C ASN A 199 4.21 -3.07 5.21
N ALA A 200 5.07 -3.21 6.23
CA ALA A 200 4.67 -3.12 7.64
C ALA A 200 3.90 -1.83 8.03
N PRO A 201 4.17 -0.64 7.47
CA PRO A 201 3.36 0.56 7.74
C PRO A 201 1.87 0.38 7.41
N TRP A 202 1.51 -0.37 6.37
CA TRP A 202 0.13 -0.71 5.99
C TRP A 202 -0.51 -1.76 6.91
N VAL A 203 0.25 -2.33 7.85
CA VAL A 203 -0.28 -3.08 8.98
C VAL A 203 -0.49 -2.16 10.18
N VAL A 204 0.58 -1.47 10.59
CA VAL A 204 0.63 -0.75 11.87
C VAL A 204 -0.28 0.47 11.87
N VAL A 205 -0.18 1.33 10.85
CA VAL A 205 -0.93 2.60 10.82
C VAL A 205 -2.43 2.32 10.65
N PRO A 206 -2.88 1.45 9.71
CA PRO A 206 -4.27 1.04 9.63
C PRO A 206 -4.81 0.40 10.90
N GLY A 207 -4.04 -0.44 11.60
CA GLY A 207 -4.46 -1.02 12.88
C GLY A 207 -4.78 0.05 13.95
N ILE A 208 -3.93 1.07 14.07
CA ILE A 208 -4.13 2.18 15.00
C ILE A 208 -5.36 3.02 14.60
N LEU A 209 -5.47 3.39 13.33
CA LEU A 209 -6.57 4.23 12.82
C LEU A 209 -7.91 3.52 12.87
N LEU A 210 -7.94 2.21 12.62
CA LEU A 210 -9.11 1.35 12.74
C LEU A 210 -9.59 1.34 14.19
N HIS A 211 -8.70 1.02 15.15
CA HIS A 211 -9.07 1.02 16.56
C HIS A 211 -9.63 2.37 17.02
N LYS A 212 -8.99 3.48 16.61
CA LYS A 212 -9.46 4.83 16.92
C LYS A 212 -10.85 5.12 16.34
N SER A 213 -11.08 4.78 15.08
CA SER A 213 -12.36 5.07 14.41
C SER A 213 -13.49 4.18 14.93
N VAL A 214 -13.24 2.90 15.16
CA VAL A 214 -14.21 1.99 15.79
C VAL A 214 -14.57 2.47 17.20
N SER A 215 -13.57 2.85 18.01
CA SER A 215 -13.80 3.37 19.36
C SER A 215 -14.58 4.68 19.37
N HIS A 216 -14.40 5.54 18.36
CA HIS A 216 -15.19 6.75 18.19
C HIS A 216 -16.65 6.43 17.87
N VAL A 217 -16.89 5.56 16.89
CA VAL A 217 -18.25 5.13 16.51
C VAL A 217 -18.96 4.47 17.68
N LYS A 218 -18.30 3.52 18.38
CA LYS A 218 -18.84 2.85 19.56
C LYS A 218 -19.29 3.84 20.63
N ARG A 219 -18.43 4.77 21.05
CA ARG A 219 -18.78 5.79 22.06
C ARG A 219 -19.95 6.67 21.63
N GLY A 220 -20.04 6.99 20.34
CA GLY A 220 -21.17 7.72 19.78
C GLY A 220 -22.48 6.95 19.92
N LEU A 221 -22.49 5.67 19.56
CA LEU A 221 -23.67 4.79 19.68
C LEU A 221 -24.10 4.61 21.15
N GLU A 222 -23.15 4.32 22.06
CA GLU A 222 -23.44 4.20 23.50
C GLU A 222 -24.01 5.50 24.09
N SER A 223 -23.57 6.66 23.60
CA SER A 223 -24.11 7.95 24.03
C SER A 223 -25.56 8.14 23.56
N LEU A 224 -25.89 7.69 22.35
CA LEU A 224 -27.26 7.73 21.83
C LEU A 224 -28.20 6.79 22.59
N GLU A 225 -27.74 5.59 22.94
CA GLU A 225 -28.51 4.64 23.75
C GLU A 225 -28.83 5.20 25.14
N ARG A 226 -27.86 5.86 25.80
CA ARG A 226 -28.10 6.51 27.11
C ARG A 226 -29.07 7.68 27.04
N LEU A 227 -29.13 8.37 25.89
CA LEU A 227 -30.00 9.51 25.67
C LEU A 227 -31.41 9.11 25.22
N GLN A 228 -31.62 7.88 24.76
CA GLN A 228 -32.96 7.31 24.60
C GLN A 228 -33.49 6.95 26.00
N PRO A 229 -34.45 7.72 26.57
CA PRO A 229 -35.07 7.33 27.82
C PRO A 229 -35.87 6.03 27.60
N ALA A 230 -36.24 5.32 28.67
CA ALA A 230 -37.15 4.18 28.70
C ALA A 230 -38.60 4.49 28.20
N ASN A 231 -38.77 5.43 27.28
CA ASN A 231 -40.04 5.97 26.79
C ASN A 231 -40.70 5.13 25.70
N THR A 232 -40.16 3.96 25.36
CA THR A 232 -40.78 3.03 24.39
C THR A 232 -41.57 1.90 25.07
N VAL A 233 -41.58 1.81 26.41
CA VAL A 233 -42.35 0.78 27.15
C VAL A 233 -43.71 1.28 27.67
N SER A 234 -44.03 2.58 27.60
CA SER A 234 -45.31 3.12 28.07
C SER A 234 -46.39 3.30 26.99
N LYS A 235 -46.38 2.47 25.94
CA LYS A 235 -47.59 2.20 25.14
C LYS A 235 -48.06 0.76 25.40
N LYS A 236 -48.37 0.43 26.66
CA LYS A 236 -49.44 -0.55 26.97
C LYS A 236 -50.74 0.13 26.53
N VAL A 237 -51.46 -0.40 25.54
CA VAL A 237 -52.40 -1.53 25.66
C VAL A 237 -53.42 -1.23 26.76
N ASP A 238 -54.65 -1.01 26.25
CA ASP A 238 -55.97 -0.90 26.88
C ASP A 238 -56.36 0.44 27.54
#